data_AF-A0A9Q0AII6-F1
#
_entry.id   AF-A0A9Q0AII6-F1
#
_cell.length_a   1.000
_cell.length_b   1.000
_cell.length_c   1.000
_cell.angle_alpha   90.00
_cell.angle_beta   90.00
_cell.angle_gamma   90.00
#
_symmetry.space_group_name_H-M   'P 1'
#
loop_
_entity.id
_entity.type
_entity.pdbx_description
1 polymer ?
#
loop_
_entity_poly.entity_id
_entity_poly.type
_entity_poly.pdbx_seq_one_letter_code
_entity_poly.pdbx_strand_id
1 'polypeptide(L)'
;MRFFTSVAAACGTLAIASPVARDFSEEISVTDFYVHEALINGTTEATVDGVSFLLSGENATNLECSAQTGIPSEVFTCGDSKYRFALYPGESSSSGFTLRLYHELGLAVGYYGAGEVPTYCRAGGGPTLVCGQTVTPVTITIDSLPDTA
;
A
#
# COMPACT_ATOMS: atom_id res chain seq x y z
N MET A 1 -37.61 -69.65 19.99
CA MET A 1 -36.33 -68.91 20.09
C MET A 1 -36.05 -68.31 18.71
N ARG A 2 -36.41 -67.03 18.55
CA ARG A 2 -35.55 -65.85 18.32
C ARG A 2 -35.17 -65.64 16.84
N PHE A 3 -35.94 -64.76 16.19
CA PHE A 3 -35.60 -64.06 14.95
C PHE A 3 -34.66 -62.89 15.30
N PHE A 4 -33.58 -62.71 14.54
CA PHE A 4 -32.69 -61.56 14.65
C PHE A 4 -32.80 -60.72 13.37
N THR A 5 -33.38 -59.52 13.50
CA THR A 5 -33.45 -58.50 12.45
C THR A 5 -32.32 -57.49 12.63
N SER A 6 -31.54 -57.31 11.57
CA SER A 6 -30.46 -56.34 11.41
C SER A 6 -31.00 -54.91 11.24
N VAL A 7 -30.34 -53.92 11.83
CA VAL A 7 -30.50 -52.50 11.45
C VAL A 7 -29.09 -51.90 11.32
N ALA A 8 -28.74 -51.51 10.10
CA ALA A 8 -27.53 -50.75 9.79
C ALA A 8 -27.90 -49.26 9.74
N ALA A 9 -27.28 -48.44 10.60
CA ALA A 9 -27.44 -47.00 10.59
C ALA A 9 -26.26 -46.36 9.83
N ALA A 10 -26.54 -45.80 8.66
CA ALA A 10 -25.58 -45.02 7.87
C ALA A 10 -25.66 -43.54 8.30
N CYS A 11 -24.64 -43.05 9.00
CA CYS A 11 -24.46 -41.61 9.25
C CYS A 11 -23.89 -40.94 7.99
N GLY A 12 -24.71 -40.18 7.28
CA GLY A 12 -24.27 -39.28 6.22
C GLY A 12 -23.63 -38.02 6.82
N THR A 13 -22.38 -37.75 6.47
CA THR A 13 -21.69 -36.50 6.78
C THR A 13 -22.15 -35.41 5.82
N LEU A 14 -22.81 -34.38 6.35
CA LEU A 14 -23.08 -33.15 5.62
C LEU A 14 -21.77 -32.34 5.53
N ALA A 15 -21.17 -32.28 4.35
CA ALA A 15 -20.08 -31.35 4.08
C ALA A 15 -20.67 -29.93 3.96
N ILE A 16 -20.57 -29.14 5.03
CA ILE A 16 -20.78 -27.69 4.98
C ILE A 16 -19.63 -27.08 4.18
N ALA A 17 -19.90 -26.67 2.94
CA ALA A 17 -18.99 -25.81 2.19
C ALA A 17 -19.00 -24.43 2.86
N SER A 18 -17.92 -24.09 3.57
CA SER A 18 -17.72 -22.71 4.04
C SER A 18 -17.65 -21.77 2.85
N PRO A 19 -18.29 -20.59 2.88
CA PRO A 19 -18.09 -19.59 1.86
C PRO A 19 -16.61 -19.18 1.86
N VAL A 20 -15.92 -19.40 0.75
CA VAL A 20 -14.62 -18.79 0.50
C VAL A 20 -14.88 -17.30 0.33
N ALA A 21 -14.63 -16.52 1.38
CA ALA A 21 -14.47 -15.08 1.22
C ALA A 21 -13.31 -14.88 0.23
N ARG A 22 -13.62 -14.40 -0.97
CA ARG A 22 -12.60 -13.86 -1.85
C ARG A 22 -12.36 -12.44 -1.38
N ASP A 23 -11.29 -12.24 -0.62
CA ASP A 23 -10.80 -10.89 -0.37
C ASP A 23 -10.35 -10.32 -1.72
N PHE A 24 -11.08 -9.31 -2.18
CA PHE A 24 -10.72 -8.51 -3.34
C PHE A 24 -9.70 -7.47 -2.86
N SER A 25 -8.48 -7.95 -2.62
CA SER A 25 -7.35 -7.18 -2.12
C SER A 25 -6.08 -7.53 -2.89
N GLU A 26 -5.14 -6.61 -2.90
CA GLU A 26 -3.82 -6.75 -3.49
C GLU A 26 -2.77 -6.28 -2.49
N GLU A 27 -1.67 -7.04 -2.37
CA GLU A 27 -0.50 -6.62 -1.60
C GLU A 27 0.48 -5.89 -2.50
N ILE A 28 0.74 -4.62 -2.20
CA ILE A 28 1.72 -3.81 -2.90
C ILE A 28 3.03 -3.77 -2.12
N SER A 29 4.11 -4.17 -2.75
CA SER A 29 5.47 -4.03 -2.24
C SER A 29 6.07 -2.71 -2.69
N VAL A 30 6.41 -1.84 -1.74
CA VAL A 30 7.11 -0.57 -1.94
C VAL A 30 8.58 -0.73 -1.54
N THR A 31 9.47 -0.42 -2.48
CA THR A 31 10.93 -0.41 -2.28
C THR A 31 11.53 0.87 -2.81
N ASP A 32 12.78 1.15 -2.41
CA ASP A 32 13.54 2.33 -2.85
C ASP A 32 12.74 3.64 -2.71
N PHE A 33 11.98 3.76 -1.63
CA PHE A 33 11.21 4.97 -1.36
C PHE A 33 12.11 6.09 -0.85
N TYR A 34 12.05 7.23 -1.56
CA TYR A 34 12.77 8.45 -1.24
C TYR A 34 11.84 9.66 -1.33
N VAL A 35 11.98 10.57 -0.37
CA VAL A 35 11.39 11.91 -0.39
C VAL A 35 12.51 12.93 -0.36
N HIS A 36 12.46 13.90 -1.26
CA HIS A 36 13.34 15.06 -1.26
C HIS A 36 12.65 16.21 -0.55
N GLU A 37 13.40 16.89 0.30
CA GLU A 37 12.94 18.08 1.00
C GLU A 37 13.94 19.22 0.80
N ALA A 38 13.43 20.41 0.49
CA ALA A 38 14.21 21.63 0.43
C ALA A 38 14.11 22.37 1.77
N LEU A 39 15.26 22.78 2.33
CA LEU A 39 15.28 23.63 3.52
C LEU A 39 14.90 25.06 3.15
N ILE A 40 14.04 25.67 3.97
CA ILE A 40 13.72 27.09 3.83
C ILE A 40 14.90 27.90 4.37
N ASN A 41 15.48 28.74 3.50
CA ASN A 41 16.67 29.54 3.81
C ASN A 41 16.58 30.24 5.18
N GLY A 42 17.57 29.98 6.03
CA GLY A 42 17.66 30.59 7.37
C GLY A 42 16.79 29.94 8.44
N THR A 43 16.14 28.81 8.14
CA THR A 43 15.33 28.03 9.09
C THR A 43 15.80 26.57 9.15
N THR A 44 15.22 25.82 10.09
CA THR A 44 15.36 24.35 10.15
C THR A 44 14.14 23.64 9.55
N GLU A 45 13.22 24.40 8.95
CA GLU A 45 12.03 23.86 8.31
C GLU A 45 12.37 23.35 6.91
N ALA A 46 11.84 22.18 6.57
CA ALA A 46 12.00 21.55 5.27
C ALA A 46 10.62 21.42 4.61
N THR A 47 10.56 21.64 3.30
CA THR A 47 9.36 21.41 2.50
C THR A 47 9.63 20.26 1.55
N VAL A 48 8.75 19.25 1.58
CA VAL A 48 8.74 18.21 0.54
C VAL A 48 8.54 18.86 -0.82
N ASP A 49 9.39 18.51 -1.77
CA ASP A 49 9.28 18.96 -3.17
C ASP A 49 9.35 17.81 -4.17
N GLY A 50 9.69 16.59 -3.75
CA GLY A 50 9.75 15.43 -4.63
C GLY A 50 9.66 14.09 -3.91
N VAL A 51 9.17 13.09 -4.63
CA VAL A 51 9.06 11.70 -4.14
C VAL A 51 9.32 10.72 -5.27
N SER A 52 9.94 9.59 -4.93
CA SER A 52 10.18 8.49 -5.86
C SER A 52 10.19 7.15 -5.14
N PHE A 53 9.69 6.09 -5.76
CA PHE A 53 9.75 4.72 -5.26
C PHE A 53 9.53 3.70 -6.38
N LEU A 54 9.78 2.44 -6.07
CA LEU A 54 9.43 1.29 -6.91
C LEU A 54 8.21 0.58 -6.32
N LEU A 55 7.24 0.29 -7.18
CA LEU A 55 6.01 -0.42 -6.86
C LEU A 55 6.02 -1.81 -7.52
N SER A 56 5.74 -2.85 -6.74
CA SER A 56 5.41 -4.17 -7.26
C SER A 56 4.06 -4.63 -6.73
N GLY A 57 3.17 -5.05 -7.64
CA GLY A 57 1.84 -5.56 -7.36
C GLY A 57 1.48 -6.69 -8.34
N GLU A 58 0.21 -7.01 -8.50
CA GLU A 58 -0.27 -8.05 -9.41
C GLU A 58 0.05 -7.74 -10.89
N ASN A 59 -0.03 -6.46 -11.28
CA ASN A 59 0.09 -6.01 -12.67
C ASN A 59 1.36 -5.19 -12.94
N ALA A 60 2.31 -5.17 -12.02
CA ALA A 60 3.56 -4.43 -12.14
C ALA A 60 4.68 -5.06 -11.33
N THR A 61 5.91 -5.02 -11.84
CA THR A 61 7.11 -5.38 -11.08
C THR A 61 8.12 -4.26 -11.21
N ASN A 62 8.57 -3.72 -10.07
CA ASN A 62 9.51 -2.60 -9.97
C ASN A 62 9.11 -1.41 -10.86
N LEU A 63 7.81 -1.09 -10.90
CA LEU A 63 7.28 0.06 -11.61
C LEU A 63 7.75 1.34 -10.91
N GLU A 64 8.40 2.22 -11.66
CA GLU A 64 8.84 3.52 -11.17
C GLU A 64 7.64 4.46 -10.97
N CYS A 65 7.50 4.95 -9.74
CA CYS A 65 6.54 5.96 -9.35
C CYS A 65 7.32 7.18 -8.87
N SER A 66 7.11 8.35 -9.47
CA SER A 66 7.73 9.59 -9.02
C SER A 66 6.90 10.82 -9.34
N ALA A 67 7.05 11.88 -8.54
CA ALA A 67 6.43 13.17 -8.77
C ALA A 67 7.23 14.28 -8.10
N GLN A 68 7.26 15.46 -8.73
CA GLN A 68 7.67 16.70 -8.07
C GLN A 68 6.43 17.31 -7.42
N THR A 69 6.35 17.27 -6.09
CA THR A 69 5.13 17.63 -5.36
C THR A 69 5.40 18.01 -3.91
N GLY A 70 4.45 18.74 -3.29
CA GLY A 70 4.41 18.95 -1.85
C GLY A 70 3.52 17.94 -1.14
N ILE A 71 3.31 18.11 0.17
CA ILE A 71 2.40 17.29 0.96
C ILE A 71 1.31 18.14 1.65
N PRO A 72 0.06 17.68 1.72
CA PRO A 72 -0.49 16.51 1.02
C PRO A 72 -0.51 16.73 -0.50
N SER A 73 -0.27 15.68 -1.26
CA SER A 73 -0.18 15.75 -2.71
C SER A 73 -1.53 15.46 -3.39
N GLU A 74 -1.64 15.84 -4.66
CA GLU A 74 -2.65 15.27 -5.56
C GLU A 74 -2.31 13.81 -5.94
N VAL A 75 -3.16 13.17 -6.74
CA VAL A 75 -2.98 11.77 -7.16
C VAL A 75 -2.24 11.70 -8.50
N PHE A 76 -1.03 11.16 -8.49
CA PHE A 76 -0.17 10.97 -9.65
C PHE A 76 -0.24 9.55 -10.20
N THR A 77 -0.16 9.40 -11.52
CA THR A 77 -0.05 8.08 -12.17
C THR A 77 1.41 7.65 -12.21
N CYS A 78 1.68 6.37 -11.90
CA CYS A 78 3.01 5.79 -12.06
C CYS A 78 3.26 5.43 -13.52
N GLY A 79 4.01 6.28 -14.22
CA GLY A 79 4.26 6.14 -15.67
C GLY A 79 2.95 6.10 -16.46
N ASP A 80 2.86 5.16 -17.41
CA ASP A 80 1.65 4.89 -18.21
C ASP A 80 0.78 3.76 -17.64
N SER A 81 0.99 3.38 -16.37
CA SER A 81 0.29 2.26 -15.74
C SER A 81 -1.10 2.63 -15.22
N LYS A 82 -1.81 1.64 -14.67
CA LYS A 82 -3.06 1.83 -13.91
C LYS A 82 -2.84 2.03 -12.41
N TYR A 83 -1.60 2.02 -11.95
CA TYR A 83 -1.25 2.34 -10.57
C TYR A 83 -1.09 3.84 -10.42
N ARG A 84 -1.61 4.35 -9.31
CA ARG A 84 -1.52 5.76 -8.94
C ARG A 84 -1.18 5.90 -7.48
N PHE A 85 -0.66 7.05 -7.09
CA PHE A 85 -0.28 7.31 -5.71
C PHE A 85 -0.54 8.74 -5.30
N ALA A 86 -0.62 8.97 -3.99
CA ALA A 86 -0.53 10.29 -3.37
C ALA A 86 0.29 10.21 -2.09
N LEU A 87 0.98 11.30 -1.76
CA LEU A 87 1.86 11.41 -0.62
C LEU A 87 1.25 12.31 0.46
N TYR A 88 1.26 11.84 1.70
CA TYR A 88 0.74 12.53 2.86
C TYR A 88 1.79 12.58 3.98
N PRO A 89 1.68 13.53 4.91
CA PRO A 89 2.43 13.45 6.17
C PRO A 89 2.20 12.09 6.84
N GLY A 90 3.23 11.56 7.51
CA GLY A 90 3.07 10.37 8.37
C GLY A 90 2.08 10.65 9.51
N GLU A 91 1.35 9.61 9.94
CA GLU A 91 0.40 9.73 11.05
C GLU A 91 1.10 9.68 12.41
N SER A 92 2.24 8.99 12.47
CA SER A 92 3.05 8.87 13.67
C SER A 92 3.91 10.12 13.87
N SER A 93 4.11 10.56 15.11
CA SER A 93 5.05 11.65 15.46
C SER A 93 6.54 11.28 15.21
N SER A 94 6.80 10.11 14.62
CA SER A 94 8.11 9.57 14.30
C SER A 94 8.26 9.46 12.78
N SER A 95 9.19 10.24 12.21
CA SER A 95 9.75 10.16 10.86
C SER A 95 9.18 9.08 9.92
N GLY A 96 8.24 9.47 9.06
CA GLY A 96 7.58 8.62 8.09
C GLY A 96 6.68 9.44 7.16
N PHE A 97 6.29 8.83 6.05
CA PHE A 97 5.32 9.40 5.11
C PHE A 97 4.24 8.39 4.82
N THR A 98 3.00 8.85 4.67
CA THR A 98 1.89 7.97 4.30
C THR A 98 1.77 7.97 2.79
N LEU A 99 1.91 6.79 2.18
CA LEU A 99 1.56 6.56 0.78
C LEU A 99 0.12 6.10 0.70
N ARG A 100 -0.68 6.79 -0.11
CA ARG A 100 -1.96 6.29 -0.60
C ARG A 100 -1.76 5.72 -1.98
N LEU A 101 -2.15 4.47 -2.17
CA LEU A 101 -1.98 3.73 -3.42
C LEU A 101 -3.34 3.41 -4.01
N TYR A 102 -3.42 3.44 -5.33
CA TYR A 102 -4.62 3.17 -6.09
C TYR A 102 -4.28 2.26 -7.26
N HIS A 103 -5.17 1.33 -7.59
CA HIS A 103 -5.07 0.51 -8.79
C HIS A 103 -6.42 0.50 -9.51
N GLU A 104 -6.48 1.08 -10.72
CA GLU A 104 -7.68 1.03 -11.55
C GLU A 104 -7.84 -0.36 -12.19
N LEU A 105 -8.96 -1.05 -11.92
CA LEU A 105 -9.23 -2.39 -12.47
C LEU A 105 -10.20 -2.37 -13.65
N GLY A 106 -10.76 -1.20 -13.97
CA GLY A 106 -11.73 -1.00 -15.05
C GLY A 106 -12.62 0.22 -14.82
N LEU A 107 -13.65 0.38 -15.65
CA LEU A 107 -14.59 1.49 -15.51
C LEU A 107 -15.34 1.36 -14.17
N ALA A 108 -15.17 2.37 -13.29
CA ALA A 108 -15.81 2.51 -11.98
C ALA A 108 -15.41 1.48 -10.89
N VAL A 109 -14.32 0.72 -11.09
CA VAL A 109 -13.78 -0.19 -10.05
C VAL A 109 -12.28 0.02 -9.90
N GLY A 110 -11.82 0.02 -8.66
CA GLY A 110 -10.40 0.11 -8.34
C GLY A 110 -10.13 -0.33 -6.92
N TYR A 111 -8.87 -0.64 -6.65
CA TYR A 111 -8.37 -0.84 -5.30
C TYR A 111 -7.75 0.44 -4.77
N TYR A 112 -7.81 0.58 -3.45
CA TYR A 112 -7.25 1.67 -2.70
C TYR A 112 -6.74 1.16 -1.35
N GLY A 113 -5.66 1.78 -0.87
CA GLY A 113 -5.19 1.58 0.49
C GLY A 113 -4.13 2.60 0.85
N ALA A 114 -3.84 2.70 2.13
CA ALA A 114 -2.85 3.62 2.67
C ALA A 114 -1.91 2.88 3.61
N GLY A 115 -0.64 3.28 3.60
CA GLY A 115 0.35 2.74 4.52
C GLY A 115 1.46 3.74 4.81
N GLU A 116 1.95 3.73 6.04
CA GLU A 116 3.10 4.52 6.44
C GLU A 116 4.39 3.85 5.97
N VAL A 117 5.27 4.62 5.34
CA VAL A 117 6.61 4.22 4.94
C VAL A 117 7.60 4.87 5.91
N PRO A 118 8.21 4.09 6.82
CA PRO A 118 9.21 4.61 7.75
C PRO A 118 10.44 5.11 7.00
N THR A 119 10.91 6.32 7.33
CA THR A 119 12.07 6.93 6.66
C THR A 119 13.09 7.48 7.64
N TYR A 120 14.31 7.68 7.14
CA TYR A 120 15.37 8.37 7.84
C TYR A 120 16.00 9.41 6.91
N CYS A 121 15.98 10.67 7.33
CA CYS A 121 16.45 11.79 6.55
C CYS A 121 17.94 12.07 6.78
N ARG A 122 18.67 12.28 5.69
CA ARG A 122 20.09 12.65 5.65
C ARG A 122 20.26 13.91 4.80
N ALA A 123 21.38 14.59 4.96
CA ALA A 123 21.72 15.72 4.09
C ALA A 123 21.85 15.25 2.63
N GLY A 124 21.12 15.90 1.72
CA GLY A 124 21.15 15.64 0.27
C GLY A 124 22.24 16.42 -0.48
N GLY A 125 22.86 17.39 0.19
CA GLY A 125 23.85 18.32 -0.37
C GLY A 125 23.26 19.72 -0.55
N GLY A 126 23.96 20.75 -0.06
CA GLY A 126 23.40 22.10 0.00
C GLY A 126 22.26 22.18 1.03
N PRO A 127 21.25 23.05 0.82
CA PRO A 127 20.11 23.20 1.72
C PRO A 127 19.00 22.16 1.44
N THR A 128 19.35 20.88 1.35
CA THR A 128 18.38 19.81 1.05
C THR A 128 18.54 18.61 1.98
N LEU A 129 17.43 17.91 2.20
CA LEU A 129 17.35 16.63 2.88
C LEU A 129 16.81 15.58 1.92
N VAL A 130 17.29 14.35 2.10
CA VAL A 130 16.77 13.17 1.41
C VAL A 130 16.38 12.15 2.47
N CYS A 131 15.09 11.84 2.52
CA CYS A 131 14.49 10.87 3.42
C CYS A 131 14.33 9.55 2.71
N GLY A 132 15.14 8.56 3.09
CA GLY A 132 15.10 7.23 2.51
C GLY A 132 14.39 6.23 3.40
N GLN A 133 13.69 5.28 2.79
CA GLN A 133 13.06 4.13 3.43
C GLN A 133 14.03 3.38 4.37
N THR A 134 13.59 3.05 5.57
CA THR A 134 14.42 2.32 6.57
C THR A 134 14.08 0.85 6.70
N VAL A 135 12.86 0.46 6.32
CA VAL A 135 12.38 -0.92 6.29
C VAL A 135 12.04 -1.26 4.85
N THR A 136 12.65 -2.29 4.26
CA THR A 136 12.41 -2.66 2.86
C THR A 136 12.22 -4.18 2.72
N PRO A 137 11.18 -4.64 1.98
CA PRO A 137 10.08 -3.85 1.43
C PRO A 137 9.10 -3.38 2.53
N VAL A 138 8.28 -2.37 2.22
CA VAL A 138 7.05 -2.08 2.95
C VAL A 138 5.89 -2.65 2.14
N THR A 139 5.06 -3.48 2.77
CA THR A 139 3.86 -4.02 2.15
C THR A 139 2.64 -3.17 2.54
N ILE A 140 1.91 -2.69 1.54
CA ILE A 140 0.64 -1.96 1.71
C ILE A 140 -0.46 -2.76 1.04
N THR A 141 -1.48 -3.14 1.79
CA THR A 141 -2.67 -3.79 1.24
C THR A 141 -3.60 -2.74 0.67
N ILE A 142 -4.07 -2.96 -0.56
CA ILE A 142 -5.11 -2.17 -1.20
C ILE A 142 -6.31 -3.06 -1.50
N ASP A 143 -7.53 -2.56 -1.32
CA ASP A 143 -8.75 -3.31 -1.56
C ASP A 143 -9.88 -2.43 -2.10
N SER A 144 -11.05 -3.02 -2.32
CA SER A 144 -12.23 -2.32 -2.85
C SER A 144 -13.17 -1.76 -1.76
N LEU A 145 -12.80 -1.87 -0.49
CA LEU A 145 -13.60 -1.40 0.64
C LEU A 145 -13.39 0.10 0.85
N PRO A 146 -14.41 0.82 1.36
CA PRO A 146 -14.24 2.20 1.79
C PRO A 146 -13.33 2.26 3.03
N ASP A 147 -12.60 3.37 3.18
CA ASP A 147 -11.82 3.67 4.38
C ASP A 147 -12.67 3.48 5.64
N THR A 148 -12.20 2.63 6.56
CA THR A 148 -12.84 2.47 7.87
C THR A 148 -12.47 3.69 8.72
N ALA A 149 -13.43 4.59 8.89
CA ALA A 149 -13.32 5.81 9.69
C ALA A 149 -13.32 5.52 11.20
#